data_AF-A0AAU7WBM1-F1
#
_entry.id   AF-A0AAU7WBM1-F1
#
_cell.length_a   1.000
_cell.length_b   1.000
_cell.length_c   1.000
_cell.angle_alpha   90.00
_cell.angle_beta   90.00
_cell.angle_gamma   90.00
#
_symmetry.space_group_name_H-M   'P 1'
#
loop_
_entity.id
_entity.type
_entity.pdbx_description
1 polymer ?
#
loop_
_entity_poly.entity_id
_entity_poly.type
_entity_poly.pdbx_seq_one_letter_code
_entity_poly.pdbx_strand_id
1 'polypeptide(L)'
;MQREVFPGRYTAAPEGERVTVFLIGMRANSWWRIGRVQRVAKQMPRMLRHLVEHPEAGLLGFESWVGRTTILLSYWRSPEDLQRFAADRDAPHLEPWREFMRTALGTGHVGVWHETYDVPVADAEAVYADMPAFGLAKATAHVPVGPGMNTARQRLGRQRPAAAAAEPAPAGTAATETVGAEPSAAHAPVG
;
A
#
# COMPACT_ATOMS: atom_id res chain seq x y z
N MET A 1 19.81 -0.82 -18.02
CA MET A 1 19.25 -2.13 -18.42
C MET A 1 17.77 -1.93 -18.69
N GLN A 2 17.29 -2.19 -19.90
CA GLN A 2 15.85 -2.13 -20.17
C GLN A 2 15.19 -3.27 -19.39
N ARG A 3 14.11 -2.97 -18.64
CA ARG A 3 13.34 -4.02 -17.97
C ARG A 3 12.53 -4.74 -19.04
N GLU A 4 12.58 -6.07 -19.06
CA GLU A 4 11.78 -6.89 -19.97
C GLU A 4 10.29 -6.59 -19.77
N VAL A 5 9.58 -6.35 -20.87
CA VAL A 5 8.12 -6.18 -20.87
C VAL A 5 7.51 -7.55 -21.08
N PHE A 6 6.54 -7.93 -20.24
CA PHE A 6 5.81 -9.18 -20.36
C PHE A 6 4.48 -8.93 -21.09
N PRO A 7 4.32 -9.37 -22.36
CA PRO A 7 3.07 -9.19 -23.09
C PRO A 7 1.94 -10.02 -22.46
N GLY A 8 0.73 -9.46 -22.44
CA GLY A 8 -0.45 -10.08 -21.85
C GLY A 8 -0.73 -9.64 -20.42
N ARG A 9 -1.57 -10.42 -19.73
CA ARG A 9 -2.07 -10.09 -18.39
C ARG A 9 -1.47 -10.99 -17.32
N TYR A 10 -0.96 -10.37 -16.27
CA TYR A 10 -0.35 -11.02 -15.11
C TYR A 10 -0.99 -10.51 -13.82
N THR A 11 -0.77 -11.24 -12.73
CA THR A 11 -1.18 -10.87 -11.38
C THR A 11 -0.08 -11.23 -10.38
N ALA A 12 -0.29 -10.86 -9.12
CA ALA A 12 0.56 -11.27 -8.02
C ALA A 12 0.02 -12.53 -7.35
N ALA A 13 0.90 -13.40 -6.88
CA ALA A 13 0.55 -14.51 -6.00
C ALA A 13 1.44 -14.50 -4.75
N PRO A 14 1.19 -13.59 -3.79
CA PRO A 14 1.91 -13.57 -2.52
C PRO A 14 1.79 -14.91 -1.79
N GLU A 15 2.88 -15.33 -1.18
CA GLU A 15 2.90 -16.44 -0.24
C GLU A 15 2.45 -15.96 1.15
N GLY A 16 1.79 -16.84 1.91
CA GLY A 16 1.29 -16.53 3.25
C GLY A 16 -0.13 -15.95 3.27
N GLU A 17 -0.59 -15.59 4.46
CA GLU A 17 -1.98 -15.18 4.69
C GLU A 17 -2.20 -13.66 4.55
N ARG A 18 -1.14 -12.87 4.70
CA ARG A 18 -1.19 -11.41 4.74
C ARG A 18 -0.01 -10.79 3.99
N VAL A 19 -0.20 -9.58 3.51
CA VAL A 19 0.87 -8.74 2.97
C VAL A 19 0.74 -7.34 3.51
N THR A 20 1.88 -6.77 3.91
CA THR A 20 1.94 -5.39 4.37
C THR A 20 2.43 -4.48 3.25
N VAL A 21 1.66 -3.43 2.96
CA VAL A 21 2.01 -2.38 2.02
C VAL A 21 2.28 -1.10 2.81
N PHE A 22 3.46 -0.54 2.64
CA PHE A 22 3.88 0.68 3.29
C PHE A 22 4.22 1.74 2.24
N LEU A 23 3.48 2.84 2.28
CA LEU A 23 3.72 4.02 1.48
C LEU A 23 4.37 5.06 2.38
N ILE A 24 5.48 5.65 1.92
CA ILE A 24 6.13 6.75 2.63
C ILE A 24 6.67 7.76 1.63
N GLY A 25 6.71 9.02 2.01
CA GLY A 25 7.37 10.02 1.21
C GLY A 25 7.60 11.32 1.94
N MET A 26 8.21 12.25 1.22
CA MET A 26 8.34 13.63 1.64
C MET A 26 7.66 14.55 0.63
N ARG A 27 7.28 15.75 1.08
CA ARG A 27 6.87 16.85 0.20
C ARG A 27 7.75 18.07 0.41
N ALA A 28 8.33 18.58 -0.67
CA ALA A 28 9.06 19.84 -0.67
C ALA A 28 8.06 21.01 -0.77
N ASN A 29 7.76 21.66 0.35
CA ASN A 29 6.84 22.81 0.37
C ASN A 29 7.54 24.10 -0.09
N SER A 30 8.80 24.28 0.34
CA SER A 30 9.66 25.41 -0.04
C SER A 30 10.84 24.91 -0.88
N TRP A 31 10.59 24.61 -2.15
CA TRP A 31 11.58 23.98 -3.05
C TRP A 31 12.87 24.80 -3.26
N TRP A 32 12.82 26.12 -3.08
CA TRP A 32 13.99 27.00 -3.10
C TRP A 32 14.98 26.78 -1.93
N ARG A 33 14.56 26.10 -0.86
CA ARG A 33 15.46 25.68 0.24
C ARG A 33 16.14 24.35 -0.06
N ILE A 34 16.83 24.31 -1.21
CA ILE A 34 17.44 23.10 -1.80
C ILE A 34 18.26 22.31 -0.77
N GLY A 35 19.12 22.96 0.02
CA GLY A 35 19.96 22.28 1.01
C GLY A 35 19.18 21.52 2.09
N ARG A 36 18.05 22.06 2.56
CA ARG A 36 17.20 21.39 3.57
C ARG A 36 16.44 20.21 2.96
N VAL A 37 15.84 20.43 1.79
CA VAL A 37 15.11 19.39 1.05
C VAL A 37 16.05 18.23 0.70
N GLN A 38 17.25 18.53 0.20
CA GLN A 38 18.25 17.52 -0.14
C GLN A 38 18.74 16.73 1.07
N ARG A 39 18.89 17.36 2.24
CA ARG A 39 19.33 16.66 3.47
C ARG A 39 18.36 15.56 3.88
N VAL A 40 17.05 15.83 3.79
CA VAL A 40 15.99 14.85 4.07
C VAL A 40 15.94 13.80 2.96
N ALA A 41 15.92 14.22 1.69
CA ALA A 41 15.82 13.31 0.54
C ALA A 41 16.96 12.28 0.47
N LYS A 42 18.18 12.65 0.89
CA LYS A 42 19.36 11.77 0.86
C LYS A 42 19.29 10.61 1.86
N GLN A 43 18.39 10.63 2.84
CA GLN A 43 18.29 9.56 3.84
C GLN A 43 17.63 8.31 3.28
N MET A 44 16.62 8.46 2.42
CA MET A 44 15.85 7.32 1.91
C MET A 44 16.68 6.33 1.07
N PRO A 45 17.58 6.76 0.16
CA PRO A 45 18.45 5.84 -0.56
C PRO A 45 19.39 5.02 0.36
N ARG A 46 19.82 5.58 1.49
CA ARG A 46 20.65 4.85 2.49
C ARG A 46 19.83 3.76 3.16
N MET A 47 18.59 4.05 3.57
CA MET A 47 17.65 3.07 4.13
C MET A 47 17.37 1.92 3.15
N LEU A 48 17.05 2.25 1.90
CA LEU A 48 16.75 1.25 0.88
C LEU A 48 17.94 0.34 0.56
N ARG A 49 19.17 0.89 0.51
CA ARG A 49 20.37 0.08 0.32
C ARG A 49 20.54 -0.92 1.46
N HIS A 50 20.42 -0.46 2.70
CA HIS A 50 20.52 -1.34 3.87
C HIS A 50 19.47 -2.46 3.83
N LEU A 51 18.21 -2.14 3.49
CA LEU A 51 17.15 -3.16 3.40
C LEU A 51 17.38 -4.18 2.27
N VAL A 52 18.00 -3.77 1.16
CA VAL A 52 18.38 -4.70 0.08
C VAL A 52 19.54 -5.61 0.51
N GLU A 53 20.47 -5.09 1.32
CA GLU A 53 21.60 -5.86 1.85
C GLU A 53 21.20 -6.80 3.01
N HIS A 54 20.09 -6.52 3.69
CA HIS A 54 19.59 -7.25 4.87
C HIS A 54 18.15 -7.75 4.63
N PRO A 55 17.94 -8.74 3.74
CA PRO A 55 16.60 -9.24 3.39
C PRO A 55 15.85 -9.84 4.60
N GLU A 56 16.55 -10.27 5.64
CA GLU A 56 15.97 -10.72 6.91
C GLU A 56 15.16 -9.64 7.63
N ALA A 57 15.39 -8.35 7.32
CA ALA A 57 14.59 -7.24 7.81
C ALA A 57 13.12 -7.32 7.36
N GLY A 58 12.82 -8.08 6.30
CA GLY A 58 11.45 -8.39 5.87
C GLY A 58 10.88 -7.52 4.76
N LEU A 59 11.71 -6.70 4.10
CA LEU A 59 11.35 -6.01 2.87
C LEU A 59 11.27 -7.02 1.71
N LEU A 60 10.13 -7.09 1.05
CA LEU A 60 9.88 -7.93 -0.13
C LEU A 60 10.23 -7.22 -1.43
N GLY A 61 10.04 -5.90 -1.48
CA GLY A 61 10.35 -5.11 -2.66
C GLY A 61 9.79 -3.70 -2.57
N PHE A 62 10.21 -2.83 -3.49
CA PHE A 62 9.76 -1.44 -3.52
C PHE A 62 9.82 -0.83 -4.92
N GLU A 63 9.07 0.26 -5.08
CA GLU A 63 9.10 1.16 -6.23
C GLU A 63 9.10 2.61 -5.73
N SER A 64 9.82 3.51 -6.41
CA SER A 64 9.97 4.89 -5.97
C SER A 64 9.68 5.88 -7.09
N TRP A 65 8.92 6.93 -6.77
CA TRP A 65 8.67 8.06 -7.64
C TRP A 65 9.19 9.34 -7.01
N VAL A 66 9.90 10.11 -7.81
CA VAL A 66 10.42 11.42 -7.45
C VAL A 66 9.53 12.51 -8.01
N GLY A 67 9.40 13.60 -7.27
CA GLY A 67 8.56 14.73 -7.61
C GLY A 67 8.56 15.73 -6.47
N ARG A 68 7.67 16.73 -6.53
CA ARG A 68 7.49 17.66 -5.40
C ARG A 68 7.04 16.92 -4.14
N THR A 69 6.12 15.96 -4.31
CA THR A 69 5.79 14.93 -3.33
C THR A 69 6.39 13.64 -3.86
N THR A 70 7.24 12.99 -3.06
CA THR A 70 7.80 11.68 -3.40
C THR A 70 6.87 10.59 -2.91
N ILE A 71 6.94 9.43 -3.54
CA ILE A 71 6.26 8.21 -3.10
C ILE A 71 7.26 7.08 -3.13
N LEU A 72 7.43 6.39 -2.01
CA LEU A 72 8.05 5.08 -1.92
C LEU A 72 6.94 4.09 -1.58
N LEU A 73 6.63 3.21 -2.52
CA LEU A 73 5.76 2.07 -2.30
C LEU A 73 6.64 0.89 -1.93
N SER A 74 6.41 0.28 -0.76
CA SER A 74 7.17 -0.87 -0.30
C SER A 74 6.25 -1.98 0.18
N TYR A 75 6.68 -3.22 -0.04
CA TYR A 75 5.99 -4.44 0.36
C TYR A 75 6.82 -5.14 1.43
N TRP A 76 6.16 -5.58 2.49
CA TRP A 76 6.80 -6.19 3.66
C TRP A 76 6.09 -7.49 4.01
N ARG A 77 6.85 -8.42 4.60
CA ARG A 77 6.30 -9.70 5.09
C ARG A 77 5.24 -9.48 6.17
N SER A 78 5.45 -8.52 7.07
CA SER A 78 4.50 -8.18 8.11
C SER A 78 4.69 -6.76 8.66
N PRO A 79 3.72 -6.23 9.41
CA PRO A 79 3.86 -4.94 10.09
C PRO A 79 4.97 -4.97 11.15
N GLU A 80 5.18 -6.12 11.79
CA GLU A 80 6.21 -6.30 12.83
C GLU A 80 7.62 -6.22 12.24
N ASP A 81 7.83 -6.77 11.05
CA ASP A 81 9.11 -6.65 10.33
C ASP A 81 9.43 -5.17 10.01
N LEU A 82 8.44 -4.43 9.50
CA LEU A 82 8.57 -2.99 9.25
C LEU A 82 8.87 -2.22 10.54
N GLN A 83 8.14 -2.50 11.62
CA GLN A 83 8.33 -1.84 12.92
C GLN A 83 9.70 -2.18 13.53
N ARG A 84 10.16 -3.43 13.41
CA ARG A 84 11.47 -3.86 13.89
C ARG A 84 12.57 -3.08 13.19
N PHE A 85 12.53 -2.98 11.86
CA PHE A 85 13.47 -2.12 11.12
C PHE A 85 13.40 -0.66 11.57
N ALA A 86 12.20 -0.12 11.75
CA ALA A 86 12.03 1.27 12.15
C ALA A 86 12.57 1.58 13.56
N ALA A 87 12.57 0.58 14.46
CA ALA A 87 13.02 0.68 15.84
C ALA A 87 14.47 0.20 16.07
N ASP A 88 15.09 -0.43 15.07
CA ASP A 88 16.46 -0.93 15.16
C ASP A 88 17.46 0.24 15.27
N ARG A 89 18.35 0.13 16.26
CA ARG A 89 19.37 1.15 16.57
C ARG A 89 20.56 1.09 15.62
N ASP A 90 20.80 -0.07 15.01
CA ASP A 90 21.91 -0.32 14.09
C ASP A 90 21.44 -0.12 12.63
N ALA A 91 20.13 -0.08 12.39
CA ALA A 91 19.55 0.26 11.10
C ALA A 91 19.53 1.78 10.84
N PRO A 92 19.68 2.23 9.59
CA PRO A 92 19.74 3.64 9.22
C PRO A 92 18.36 4.34 9.18
N HIS A 93 17.49 4.12 10.18
CA HIS A 93 16.16 4.74 10.27
C HIS A 93 16.05 5.74 11.44
N LEU A 94 16.39 5.33 12.67
CA LEU A 94 16.19 6.14 13.87
C LEU A 94 17.00 7.44 13.87
N GLU A 95 18.26 7.40 13.45
CA GLU A 95 19.13 8.58 13.38
C GLU A 95 18.55 9.63 12.39
N PRO A 96 18.23 9.29 11.13
CA PRO A 96 17.53 10.21 10.23
C PRO A 96 16.24 10.79 10.78
N TRP A 97 15.42 9.98 11.45
CA TRP A 97 14.17 10.45 12.05
C TRP A 97 14.42 11.49 13.15
N ARG A 98 15.41 11.24 14.03
CA ARG A 98 15.81 12.20 15.07
C ARG A 98 16.32 13.51 14.48
N GLU A 99 17.14 13.46 13.43
CA GLU A 99 17.62 14.65 12.73
C GLU A 99 16.48 15.43 12.07
N PHE A 100 15.52 14.73 11.45
CA PHE A 100 14.33 15.36 10.88
C PHE A 100 13.50 16.07 11.95
N MET A 101 13.21 15.39 13.07
CA MET A 101 12.48 15.98 14.21
C MET A 101 13.17 17.24 14.73
N ARG A 102 14.50 17.22 14.83
CA ARG A 102 15.29 18.34 15.35
C ARG A 102 15.37 19.54 14.39
N THR A 103 15.44 19.30 13.08
CA THR A 103 15.86 20.34 12.12
C THR A 103 14.80 20.76 11.10
N ALA A 104 13.77 19.95 10.89
CA ALA A 104 12.80 20.14 9.83
C ALA A 104 11.34 20.11 10.30
N LEU A 105 11.02 19.24 11.27
CA LEU A 105 9.66 19.15 11.82
C LEU A 105 9.22 20.50 12.41
N GLY A 106 7.95 20.87 12.17
CA GLY A 106 7.38 22.15 12.61
C GLY A 106 7.76 23.37 11.76
N THR A 107 8.76 23.28 10.87
CA THR A 107 9.18 24.43 10.04
C THR A 107 8.28 24.69 8.83
N GLY A 108 7.44 23.73 8.45
CA GLY A 108 6.56 23.81 7.27
C GLY A 108 7.27 23.70 5.91
N HIS A 109 8.61 23.67 5.85
CA HIS A 109 9.36 23.63 4.59
C HIS A 109 9.39 22.26 3.92
N VAL A 110 9.39 21.20 4.72
CA VAL A 110 9.38 19.80 4.26
C VAL A 110 8.34 19.05 5.07
N GLY A 111 7.42 18.36 4.38
CA GLY A 111 6.52 17.39 5.00
C GLY A 111 7.07 15.98 4.84
N VAL A 112 6.75 15.10 5.78
CA VAL A 112 6.91 13.64 5.67
C VAL A 112 5.54 13.03 5.92
N TRP A 113 5.19 12.00 5.16
CA TRP A 113 3.91 11.30 5.25
C TRP A 113 4.14 9.80 5.12
N HIS A 114 3.30 8.99 5.73
CA HIS A 114 3.30 7.55 5.54
C HIS A 114 1.93 6.93 5.79
N GLU A 115 1.68 5.79 5.15
CA GLU A 115 0.47 4.98 5.27
C GLU A 115 0.90 3.51 5.33
N THR A 116 0.35 2.76 6.28
CA THR A 116 0.59 1.32 6.43
C THR A 116 -0.72 0.57 6.28
N TYR A 117 -0.75 -0.36 5.34
CA TYR A 117 -1.88 -1.25 5.12
C TYR A 117 -1.43 -2.68 5.34
N ASP A 118 -2.14 -3.40 6.20
CA ASP A 118 -1.93 -4.82 6.39
C ASP A 118 -3.16 -5.58 5.91
N VAL A 119 -2.99 -6.33 4.82
CA VAL A 119 -4.11 -6.82 4.01
C VAL A 119 -4.05 -8.35 3.98
N PRO A 120 -5.14 -9.07 4.29
CA PRO A 120 -5.23 -10.49 3.96
C PRO A 120 -4.94 -10.70 2.47
N VAL A 121 -4.12 -11.67 2.10
CA VAL A 121 -3.83 -11.95 0.67
C VAL A 121 -5.12 -12.29 -0.09
N ALA A 122 -6.09 -12.91 0.59
CA ALA A 122 -7.42 -13.16 0.03
C ALA A 122 -8.19 -11.88 -0.35
N ASP A 123 -7.88 -10.73 0.26
CA ASP A 123 -8.55 -9.45 0.00
C ASP A 123 -7.70 -8.52 -0.89
N ALA A 124 -6.52 -8.98 -1.32
CA ALA A 124 -5.66 -8.25 -2.23
C ALA A 124 -5.99 -8.55 -3.70
N GLU A 125 -5.97 -7.53 -4.55
CA GLU A 125 -6.14 -7.66 -5.99
C GLU A 125 -5.07 -6.85 -6.71
N ALA A 126 -4.41 -7.48 -7.68
CA ALA A 126 -3.44 -6.82 -8.54
C ALA A 126 -3.56 -7.34 -9.97
N VAL A 127 -3.37 -6.46 -10.95
CA VAL A 127 -3.29 -6.83 -12.37
C VAL A 127 -2.22 -6.00 -13.05
N TYR A 128 -1.49 -6.65 -13.94
CA TYR A 128 -0.41 -6.06 -14.72
C TYR A 128 -0.67 -6.42 -16.18
N ALA A 129 -0.67 -5.43 -17.08
CA ALA A 129 -0.94 -5.65 -18.50
C ALA A 129 0.16 -4.97 -19.32
N ASP A 130 0.82 -5.76 -20.19
CA ASP A 130 1.86 -5.29 -21.11
C ASP A 130 2.94 -4.42 -20.44
N MET A 131 3.35 -4.82 -19.24
CA MET A 131 4.29 -4.07 -18.41
C MET A 131 5.40 -4.97 -17.87
N PRO A 132 6.59 -4.41 -17.55
CA PRO A 132 7.59 -5.15 -16.80
C PRO A 132 7.05 -5.63 -15.45
N ALA A 133 7.70 -6.64 -14.87
CA ALA A 133 7.41 -7.05 -13.50
C ALA A 133 7.49 -5.83 -12.56
N PHE A 134 6.41 -5.58 -11.84
CA PHE A 134 6.20 -4.34 -11.08
C PHE A 134 5.41 -4.60 -9.80
N GLY A 135 5.55 -3.70 -8.83
CA GLY A 135 4.73 -3.69 -7.61
C GLY A 135 4.73 -5.02 -6.86
N LEU A 136 3.56 -5.42 -6.37
CA LEU A 136 3.36 -6.63 -5.57
C LEU A 136 3.83 -7.90 -6.29
N ALA A 137 3.58 -8.06 -7.59
CA ALA A 137 4.02 -9.23 -8.33
C ALA A 137 5.54 -9.36 -8.44
N LYS A 138 6.26 -8.23 -8.56
CA LYS A 138 7.73 -8.23 -8.52
C LYS A 138 8.26 -8.51 -7.12
N ALA A 139 7.58 -8.03 -6.08
CA ALA A 139 7.96 -8.27 -4.69
C ALA A 139 7.64 -9.70 -4.21
N THR A 140 6.79 -10.43 -4.94
CA THR A 140 6.32 -11.76 -4.58
C THR A 140 6.44 -12.71 -5.77
N ALA A 141 5.33 -13.18 -6.34
CA ALA A 141 5.29 -14.02 -7.53
C ALA A 141 4.51 -13.33 -8.66
N HIS A 142 5.13 -13.26 -9.83
CA HIS A 142 4.53 -12.73 -11.07
C HIS A 142 3.98 -13.89 -11.91
N VAL A 143 2.66 -14.03 -11.98
CA VAL A 143 2.00 -15.19 -12.62
C VAL A 143 1.00 -14.76 -13.69
N PRO A 144 0.85 -15.51 -14.80
CA PRO A 144 -0.16 -15.21 -15.81
C PRO A 144 -1.58 -15.21 -15.24
N VAL A 145 -2.43 -14.33 -15.74
CA VAL A 145 -3.88 -14.38 -15.49
C VAL A 145 -4.46 -15.56 -16.27
N GLY A 146 -4.85 -16.61 -15.54
CA GLY A 146 -5.45 -17.83 -16.11
C GLY A 146 -6.99 -17.87 -16.04
N PRO A 147 -7.59 -19.02 -16.39
CA PRO A 147 -9.02 -19.26 -16.22
C PRO A 147 -9.48 -18.98 -14.78
N GLY A 148 -10.63 -18.31 -14.64
CA GLY A 148 -11.17 -17.94 -13.33
C GLY A 148 -10.44 -16.77 -12.64
N MET A 149 -9.63 -15.99 -13.36
CA MET A 149 -8.91 -14.80 -12.82
C MET A 149 -9.14 -13.54 -13.68
N ASN A 150 -10.09 -13.59 -14.61
CA ASN A 150 -10.28 -12.55 -15.62
C ASN A 150 -10.83 -11.24 -15.05
N THR A 151 -11.62 -11.30 -13.98
CA THR A 151 -12.20 -10.11 -13.32
C THR A 151 -11.52 -9.81 -11.99
N ALA A 152 -11.62 -8.56 -11.51
CA ALA A 152 -11.11 -8.20 -10.19
C ALA A 152 -11.78 -9.04 -9.08
N ARG A 153 -13.10 -9.22 -9.16
CA ARG A 153 -13.88 -10.06 -8.23
C ARG A 153 -13.40 -11.51 -8.17
N GLN A 154 -12.92 -12.05 -9.29
CA GLN A 154 -12.39 -13.41 -9.36
C GLN A 154 -11.00 -13.54 -8.72
N ARG A 155 -10.20 -12.46 -8.75
CA ARG A 155 -8.87 -12.42 -8.11
C ARG A 155 -8.99 -12.15 -6.61
N LEU A 156 -9.95 -11.32 -6.20
CA LEU A 156 -10.39 -11.20 -4.81
C LEU A 156 -11.00 -12.54 -4.34
N GLY A 157 -10.56 -13.05 -3.20
CA GLY A 157 -11.09 -14.26 -2.57
C GLY A 157 -10.45 -15.57 -3.04
N ARG A 158 -9.47 -15.56 -3.95
CA ARG A 158 -8.84 -16.78 -4.49
C ARG A 158 -8.15 -17.64 -3.41
N GLN A 159 -7.64 -17.00 -2.35
CA GLN A 159 -6.98 -17.70 -1.25
C GLN A 159 -7.88 -17.94 -0.04
N ARG A 160 -9.18 -17.68 -0.14
CA ARG A 160 -10.10 -17.96 0.96
C ARG A 160 -10.32 -19.47 1.03
N PRO A 161 -9.97 -20.16 2.14
CA PRO A 161 -10.31 -21.56 2.31
C PRO A 161 -11.82 -21.74 2.12
N ALA A 162 -12.24 -22.82 1.45
CA ALA A 162 -13.63 -23.09 1.10
C ALA A 162 -14.63 -23.07 2.29
N ALA A 163 -14.14 -23.08 3.53
CA ALA A 163 -14.95 -23.06 4.75
C ALA A 163 -15.64 -21.71 5.05
N ALA A 164 -15.22 -20.59 4.45
CA ALA A 164 -15.84 -19.27 4.71
C ALA A 164 -16.93 -18.89 3.68
N ALA A 165 -17.38 -19.83 2.85
CA ALA A 165 -18.43 -19.63 1.86
C ALA A 165 -19.66 -20.51 2.16
N ALA A 166 -20.14 -20.50 3.40
CA ALA A 166 -21.46 -21.03 3.72
C ALA A 166 -21.98 -20.43 5.05
N GLU A 167 -22.76 -19.36 4.94
CA GLU A 167 -24.07 -19.33 5.57
C GLU A 167 -24.94 -18.33 4.79
N PRO A 168 -25.97 -18.78 4.04
CA PRO A 168 -26.96 -17.86 3.50
C PRO A 168 -27.80 -17.31 4.66
N ALA A 169 -27.96 -16.00 4.70
CA ALA A 169 -28.83 -15.31 5.65
C ALA A 169 -30.26 -15.92 5.60
N PRO A 170 -30.93 -16.12 6.75
CA PRO A 170 -32.27 -16.67 6.76
C PRO A 170 -33.23 -15.76 5.99
N ALA A 171 -33.98 -16.37 5.06
CA ALA A 171 -35.01 -15.71 4.27
C ALA A 171 -36.04 -15.04 5.18
N GLY A 172 -36.23 -13.73 5.01
CA GLY A 172 -37.18 -12.94 5.76
C GLY A 172 -38.61 -13.43 5.55
N THR A 173 -39.31 -13.67 6.66
CA THR A 173 -40.77 -13.81 6.67
C THR A 173 -41.42 -12.48 6.31
N ALA A 174 -42.23 -12.52 5.26
CA ALA A 174 -43.08 -11.43 4.83
C ALA A 174 -44.06 -11.03 5.94
N ALA A 175 -44.09 -9.73 6.26
CA ALA A 175 -45.23 -9.09 6.91
C ALA A 175 -45.80 -8.07 5.91
N THR A 176 -46.99 -8.38 5.41
CA THR A 176 -47.90 -7.47 4.72
C THR A 176 -48.29 -6.33 5.64
N GLU A 177 -48.10 -5.08 5.20
CA GLU A 177 -48.96 -3.98 5.63
C GLU A 177 -49.14 -2.95 4.51
N THR A 178 -50.37 -2.44 4.44
CA THR A 178 -51.00 -1.75 3.32
C THR A 178 -50.78 -0.24 3.31
N VAL A 179 -50.51 0.27 2.10
CA VAL A 179 -50.80 1.59 1.48
C VAL A 179 -51.36 2.74 2.35
N GLY A 180 -50.76 3.94 2.20
CA GLY A 180 -51.43 5.21 2.47
C GLY A 180 -50.61 6.49 2.21
N ALA A 181 -50.70 7.03 0.99
CA ALA A 181 -50.66 8.45 0.58
C ALA A 181 -49.46 9.39 0.91
N GLU A 182 -48.81 9.89 -0.15
CA GLU A 182 -48.12 11.20 -0.26
C GLU A 182 -49.13 12.36 -0.48
N PRO A 183 -48.77 13.67 -0.60
CA PRO A 183 -47.45 14.34 -0.45
C PRO A 183 -47.50 15.63 0.41
N SER A 184 -46.33 16.27 0.63
CA SER A 184 -46.08 17.69 0.28
C SER A 184 -45.03 18.40 1.18
N ALA A 185 -44.06 18.98 0.48
CA ALA A 185 -43.03 19.98 0.81
C ALA A 185 -43.09 20.75 2.15
N ALA A 186 -41.91 20.90 2.79
CA ALA A 186 -41.41 22.20 3.28
C ALA A 186 -39.90 22.19 3.61
N HIS A 187 -39.24 23.17 3.00
CA HIS A 187 -38.02 23.88 3.39
C HIS A 187 -37.67 23.91 4.91
N ALA A 188 -36.39 23.75 5.26
CA ALA A 188 -35.59 24.71 6.05
C ALA A 188 -34.13 24.23 6.29
N PRO A 189 -33.14 25.15 6.38
CA PRO A 189 -31.74 24.86 6.70
C PRO A 189 -31.38 25.17 8.17
N VAL A 190 -30.39 24.48 8.74
CA VAL A 190 -29.68 24.81 10.00
C VAL A 190 -28.34 24.06 9.95
N GLY A 191 -27.16 24.56 10.33
CA GLY A 191 -26.70 25.80 10.95
C GLY A 191 -25.20 25.64 11.21
#